data_AF-A0A843GH01-F1
#
_entry.id   AF-A0A843GH01-F1
#
_cell.length_a   1.000
_cell.length_b   1.000
_cell.length_c   1.000
_cell.angle_alpha   90.00
_cell.angle_beta   90.00
_cell.angle_gamma   90.00
#
_symmetry.space_group_name_H-M   'P 1'
#
loop_
_entity.id
_entity.type
_entity.pdbx_description
1 polymer ?
#
loop_
_entity_poly.entity_id
_entity_poly.type
_entity_poly.pdbx_seq_one_letter_code
_entity_poly.pdbx_strand_id
1 'polypeptide(L)'
;MQLSVDKLGKVAITVEENYWSLEKDYDKLTIVEQEGVFGTFISRKPVPAGTVLTNRKYWIPFSSLKEEIVLQFNEIVNEVRELEVSVDEKEAEIYKAIASIVAGGVALKQSFGNSEEFGISQKVLTESRDALQAQIDAIISDKATVSLAVSTSTFIVGERTFILTASTNTNAETIAIYQSNVGIAIGSGKTLVKEVTVNQATAGSIGYTAEFTFAGNNKRTANVTVYFVNKIYVGSGAVYTDITTDSYAVSARRSPAGTYNVTVEQNGQYIFFVIPATMSITKATLSGFDFPLESPVTETIDNVSYKVYKSSNTIDAGTYQIVIS
;
A
#
# COMPACT_ATOMS: atom_id res chain seq x y z
N MET A 1 84.67 -20.21 23.20
CA MET A 1 85.10 -21.45 23.88
C MET A 1 85.95 -22.21 22.88
N GLN A 2 87.27 -22.24 23.08
CA GLN A 2 88.19 -22.87 22.14
C GLN A 2 88.09 -24.39 22.35
N LEU A 3 87.55 -25.11 21.37
CA LEU A 3 87.48 -26.56 21.40
C LEU A 3 88.91 -27.12 21.46
N SER A 4 89.32 -27.63 22.61
CA SER A 4 90.57 -28.39 22.71
C SER A 4 90.32 -29.75 22.06
N VAL A 5 90.85 -29.91 20.84
CA VAL A 5 90.90 -31.23 20.19
C VAL A 5 92.03 -32.00 20.86
N ASP A 6 91.71 -32.75 21.91
CA ASP A 6 92.61 -33.76 22.42
C ASP A 6 92.72 -34.87 21.39
N LYS A 7 93.88 -34.95 20.74
CA LYS A 7 94.22 -36.10 19.92
C LYS A 7 94.40 -37.28 20.87
N LEU A 8 93.36 -38.07 21.07
CA LEU A 8 93.36 -39.31 21.89
C LEU A 8 94.35 -40.39 21.41
N GLY A 9 95.24 -40.08 20.47
CA GLY A 9 96.12 -41.03 19.82
C GLY A 9 95.34 -42.03 18.94
N LYS A 10 96.05 -43.00 18.38
CA LYS A 10 95.42 -44.12 17.66
C LYS A 10 94.85 -45.08 18.70
N VAL A 11 93.52 -45.21 18.77
CA VAL A 11 92.85 -46.12 19.72
C VAL A 11 92.87 -47.54 19.16
N ALA A 12 93.41 -48.48 19.93
CA ALA A 12 93.32 -49.92 19.65
C ALA A 12 92.31 -50.54 20.62
N ILE A 13 91.34 -51.30 20.10
CA ILE A 13 90.37 -52.06 20.90
C ILE A 13 90.63 -53.52 20.59
N THR A 14 91.08 -54.29 21.60
CA THR A 14 91.31 -55.74 21.48
C THR A 14 90.17 -56.52 22.14
N VAL A 15 89.78 -57.65 21.53
CA VAL A 15 88.71 -58.56 21.99
C VAL A 15 89.24 -59.98 22.27
N GLU A 16 90.56 -60.13 22.44
CA GLU A 16 91.14 -61.44 22.73
C GLU A 16 91.01 -61.85 24.20
N GLU A 17 90.91 -63.16 24.46
CA GLU A 17 90.72 -63.76 25.80
C GLU A 17 91.90 -63.54 26.77
N ASN A 18 93.09 -63.23 26.26
CA ASN A 18 94.28 -63.00 27.09
C ASN A 18 94.53 -61.49 27.25
N TYR A 19 94.49 -61.01 28.50
CA TYR A 19 94.69 -59.62 28.89
C TYR A 19 95.88 -58.92 28.21
N TRP A 20 95.85 -57.58 28.21
CA TRP A 20 96.87 -56.72 27.62
C TRP A 20 98.31 -57.15 27.97
N SER A 21 99.10 -57.45 26.95
CA SER A 21 100.55 -57.65 26.94
C SER A 21 101.27 -56.47 26.30
N LEU A 22 102.40 -56.08 26.90
CA LEU A 22 103.33 -55.05 26.41
C LEU A 22 104.05 -55.48 25.12
N GLU A 23 104.29 -56.78 24.94
CA GLU A 23 105.09 -57.30 23.82
C GLU A 23 104.27 -57.55 22.54
N LYS A 24 102.97 -57.22 22.57
CA LYS A 24 102.03 -57.48 21.48
C LYS A 24 101.62 -56.19 20.78
N ASP A 25 101.70 -56.18 19.45
CA ASP A 25 101.03 -55.16 18.64
C ASP A 25 99.54 -55.55 18.48
N TYR A 26 98.64 -54.58 18.64
CA TYR A 26 97.19 -54.79 18.56
C TYR A 26 96.63 -54.18 17.29
N ASP A 27 95.64 -54.86 16.72
CA ASP A 27 94.90 -54.35 15.56
C ASP A 27 94.23 -53.00 15.86
N LYS A 28 94.34 -52.07 14.92
CA LYS A 28 93.76 -50.72 15.01
C LYS A 28 92.44 -50.69 14.27
N LEU A 29 91.39 -50.33 15.00
CA LEU A 29 90.06 -50.12 14.43
C LEU A 29 89.99 -48.72 13.81
N THR A 30 89.43 -48.60 12.61
CA THR A 30 89.19 -47.29 11.97
C THR A 30 87.70 -47.03 11.90
N ILE A 31 87.25 -45.90 12.44
CA ILE A 31 85.87 -45.43 12.38
C ILE A 31 85.84 -44.12 11.61
N VAL A 32 84.92 -43.98 10.67
CA VAL A 32 84.78 -42.78 9.84
C VAL A 32 83.31 -42.41 9.62
N GLU A 33 83.07 -41.12 9.47
CA GLU A 33 81.82 -40.54 9.01
C GLU A 33 82.08 -39.73 7.74
N GLN A 34 81.13 -39.73 6.81
CA GLN A 34 81.16 -38.90 5.61
C GLN A 34 80.03 -37.89 5.68
N GLU A 35 80.35 -36.61 5.48
CA GLU A 35 79.38 -35.53 5.42
C GLU A 35 78.30 -35.82 4.35
N GLY A 36 77.03 -35.64 4.72
CA GLY A 36 75.87 -35.94 3.86
C GLY A 36 75.47 -37.42 3.78
N VAL A 37 76.29 -38.33 4.31
CA VAL A 37 75.94 -39.75 4.47
C VAL A 37 75.58 -39.96 5.94
N PHE A 38 74.28 -40.07 6.22
CA PHE A 38 73.74 -40.27 7.57
C PHE A 38 74.01 -41.68 8.12
N GLY A 39 75.30 -42.04 8.25
CA GLY A 39 75.76 -43.30 8.81
C GLY A 39 77.26 -43.37 9.11
N THR A 40 77.61 -44.15 10.14
CA THR A 40 78.98 -44.37 10.59
C THR A 40 79.50 -45.72 10.08
N PHE A 41 80.77 -45.74 9.63
CA PHE A 41 81.43 -46.92 9.07
C PHE A 41 82.61 -47.35 9.93
N ILE A 42 82.81 -48.66 10.07
CA ILE A 42 83.89 -49.27 10.83
C ILE A 42 84.71 -50.20 9.94
N SER A 43 86.04 -50.18 10.08
CA SER A 43 86.97 -51.11 9.44
C SER A 43 87.78 -51.88 10.48
N ARG A 44 87.88 -53.20 10.28
CA ARG A 44 88.76 -54.11 11.03
C ARG A 44 90.11 -54.35 10.35
N LYS A 45 90.41 -53.62 9.27
CA LYS A 45 91.63 -53.76 8.47
C LYS A 45 92.26 -52.40 8.20
N PRO A 46 93.59 -52.32 8.00
CA PRO A 46 94.22 -51.11 7.46
C PRO A 46 93.55 -50.72 6.14
N VAL A 47 93.02 -49.50 6.06
CA VAL A 47 92.33 -48.99 4.86
C VAL A 47 93.30 -48.14 4.03
N PRO A 48 93.63 -48.53 2.78
CA PRO A 48 94.45 -47.71 1.90
C PRO A 48 93.79 -46.36 1.61
N ALA A 49 94.59 -45.30 1.48
CA ALA A 49 94.11 -43.98 1.07
C ALA A 49 93.37 -44.08 -0.28
N GLY A 50 92.23 -43.40 -0.39
CA GLY A 50 91.36 -43.44 -1.59
C GLY A 50 90.33 -44.57 -1.61
N THR A 51 90.23 -45.41 -0.57
CA THR A 51 89.20 -46.47 -0.52
C THR A 51 87.80 -45.88 -0.25
N VAL A 52 86.90 -45.98 -1.22
CA VAL A 52 85.50 -45.52 -1.10
C VAL A 52 84.68 -46.30 -0.06
N LEU A 53 83.75 -45.63 0.63
CA LEU A 53 82.92 -46.22 1.70
C LEU A 53 81.99 -47.35 1.21
N THR A 54 81.75 -47.46 -0.09
CA THR A 54 81.00 -48.57 -0.69
C THR A 54 81.78 -49.89 -0.71
N ASN A 55 83.11 -49.86 -0.51
CA ASN A 55 83.93 -51.07 -0.53
C ASN A 55 83.78 -51.89 0.77
N ARG A 56 82.89 -52.89 0.74
CA ARG A 56 82.57 -53.77 1.87
C ARG A 56 83.69 -54.70 2.31
N LYS A 57 84.78 -54.82 1.53
CA LYS A 57 86.00 -55.54 1.97
C LYS A 57 86.72 -54.81 3.11
N TYR A 58 86.61 -53.47 3.13
CA TYR A 58 87.24 -52.60 4.11
C TYR A 58 86.21 -51.97 5.06
N TRP A 59 85.01 -51.62 4.59
CA TRP A 59 84.03 -50.88 5.39
C TRP A 59 82.78 -51.69 5.73
N ILE A 60 82.43 -51.69 7.01
CA ILE A 60 81.17 -52.24 7.53
C ILE A 60 80.33 -51.05 8.04
N PRO A 61 79.11 -50.80 7.52
CA PRO A 61 78.21 -49.83 8.12
C PRO A 61 77.67 -50.38 9.44
N PHE A 62 77.65 -49.58 10.50
CA PHE A 62 77.10 -50.03 11.80
C PHE A 62 76.08 -49.07 12.43
N SER A 63 75.93 -47.86 11.88
CA SER A 63 74.76 -47.01 12.09
C SER A 63 74.34 -46.46 10.73
N SER A 64 73.10 -46.67 10.32
CA SER A 64 72.48 -45.95 9.21
C SER A 64 71.10 -45.51 9.68
N LEU A 65 70.74 -44.24 9.47
CA LEU A 65 69.37 -43.77 9.68
C LEU A 65 68.43 -44.61 8.78
N LYS A 66 67.33 -45.10 9.36
CA LYS A 66 66.39 -45.98 8.64
C LYS A 66 65.70 -45.20 7.53
N GLU A 67 65.64 -45.79 6.34
CA GLU A 67 64.99 -45.25 5.13
C GLU A 67 63.54 -44.81 5.38
N GLU A 68 62.83 -45.51 6.27
CA GLU A 68 61.46 -45.22 6.71
C GLU A 68 61.29 -43.79 7.26
N ILE A 69 62.28 -43.27 7.99
CA ILE A 69 62.24 -41.91 8.57
C ILE A 69 62.34 -40.85 7.47
N VAL A 70 63.12 -41.12 6.43
CA VAL A 70 63.31 -40.19 5.30
C VAL A 70 62.06 -40.13 4.43
N LEU A 71 61.42 -41.27 4.18
CA LEU A 71 60.16 -41.34 3.42
C LEU A 71 59.03 -40.58 4.14
N GLN A 72 58.85 -40.80 5.45
CA GLN A 72 57.85 -40.09 6.25
C GLN A 72 58.03 -38.57 6.25
N PHE A 73 59.27 -38.08 6.32
CA PHE A 73 59.54 -36.64 6.25
C PHE A 73 59.07 -36.03 4.91
N ASN A 74 59.36 -36.71 3.80
CA ASN A 74 58.98 -36.22 2.47
C ASN A 74 57.46 -36.27 2.24
N GLU A 75 56.75 -37.27 2.78
CA GLU A 75 55.29 -37.35 2.74
C GLU A 75 54.66 -36.15 3.47
N ILE A 76 55.12 -35.83 4.68
CA ILE A 76 54.64 -34.68 5.46
C ILE A 76 54.86 -33.36 4.71
N VAL A 77 56.03 -33.18 4.08
CA VAL A 77 56.32 -31.96 3.31
C VAL A 77 55.36 -31.80 2.13
N ASN A 78 54.97 -32.88 1.46
CA ASN A 78 54.01 -32.82 0.37
C ASN A 78 52.59 -32.50 0.88
N GLU A 79 52.14 -33.12 1.97
CA GLU A 79 50.82 -32.83 2.57
C GLU A 79 50.70 -31.36 2.99
N VAL A 80 51.75 -30.79 3.60
CA VAL A 80 51.77 -29.36 3.97
C VAL A 80 51.64 -28.47 2.75
N ARG A 81 52.33 -28.82 1.65
CA ARG A 81 52.28 -28.04 0.40
C ARG A 81 50.90 -28.07 -0.24
N GLU A 82 50.20 -29.21 -0.19
CA GLU A 82 48.84 -29.32 -0.70
C GLU A 82 47.84 -28.52 0.14
N LEU A 83 48.02 -28.50 1.47
CA LEU A 83 47.21 -27.68 2.37
C LEU A 83 47.37 -26.17 2.10
N GLU A 84 48.60 -25.69 1.87
CA GLU A 84 48.87 -24.29 1.53
C GLU A 84 48.07 -23.85 0.28
N VAL A 85 48.08 -24.67 -0.78
CA VAL A 85 47.32 -24.38 -2.01
C VAL A 85 45.81 -24.33 -1.74
N SER A 86 45.28 -25.26 -0.95
CA SER A 86 43.85 -25.30 -0.64
C SER A 86 43.38 -24.08 0.16
N VAL A 87 44.23 -23.57 1.07
CA VAL A 87 43.94 -22.36 1.84
C VAL A 87 43.88 -21.14 0.92
N ASP A 88 44.84 -20.98 0.01
CA ASP A 88 44.87 -19.87 -0.95
C ASP A 88 43.62 -19.87 -1.86
N GLU A 89 43.21 -21.04 -2.33
CA GLU A 89 41.97 -21.19 -3.13
C GLU A 89 40.73 -20.79 -2.33
N LYS A 90 40.64 -21.20 -1.06
CA LYS A 90 39.52 -20.84 -0.18
C LYS A 90 39.51 -19.35 0.15
N GLU A 91 40.68 -18.73 0.35
CA GLU A 91 40.78 -17.29 0.55
C GLU A 91 40.29 -16.53 -0.69
N ALA A 92 40.66 -16.99 -1.88
CA ALA A 92 40.20 -16.42 -3.15
C ALA A 92 38.67 -16.57 -3.35
N GLU A 93 38.07 -17.71 -2.95
CA GLU A 93 36.61 -17.89 -2.96
C GLU A 93 35.90 -16.92 -2.01
N ILE A 94 36.44 -16.70 -0.82
CA ILE A 94 35.91 -15.74 0.16
C ILE A 94 35.97 -14.31 -0.41
N TYR A 95 37.10 -13.89 -0.98
CA TYR A 95 37.20 -12.57 -1.61
C TYR A 95 36.22 -12.39 -2.77
N LYS A 96 36.02 -13.42 -3.60
CA LYS A 96 35.00 -13.40 -4.68
C LYS A 96 33.58 -13.29 -4.13
N ALA A 97 33.26 -14.01 -3.06
CA ALA A 97 31.95 -13.93 -2.41
C ALA A 97 31.71 -12.53 -1.83
N ILE A 98 32.69 -11.95 -1.15
CA ILE A 98 32.64 -10.58 -0.61
C ILE A 98 32.48 -9.57 -1.76
N ALA A 99 33.28 -9.68 -2.82
CA ALA A 99 33.18 -8.79 -3.97
C ALA A 99 31.82 -8.88 -4.68
N SER A 100 31.22 -10.08 -4.77
CA SER A 100 29.88 -10.27 -5.31
C SER A 100 28.80 -9.61 -4.45
N ILE A 101 28.92 -9.66 -3.13
CA ILE A 101 28.03 -8.97 -2.19
C ILE A 101 28.14 -7.44 -2.38
N VAL A 102 29.37 -6.93 -2.52
CA VAL A 102 29.63 -5.49 -2.69
C VAL A 102 29.18 -4.98 -4.06
N ALA A 103 29.46 -5.73 -5.14
CA ALA A 103 29.10 -5.36 -6.52
C ALA A 103 27.61 -5.53 -6.83
N GLY A 104 26.93 -6.46 -6.16
CA GLY A 104 25.49 -6.72 -6.33
C GLY A 104 24.55 -5.66 -5.73
N GLY A 105 25.08 -4.63 -5.07
CA GLY A 105 24.27 -3.51 -4.57
C GLY A 105 23.27 -3.88 -3.46
N VAL A 106 23.33 -5.09 -2.89
CA VAL A 106 22.60 -5.43 -1.66
C VAL A 106 23.38 -4.87 -0.49
N ALA A 107 23.41 -3.54 -0.39
CA ALA A 107 23.70 -2.92 0.88
C ALA A 107 22.67 -3.47 1.87
N LEU A 108 23.12 -4.17 2.92
CA LEU A 108 22.34 -4.34 4.15
C LEU A 108 22.14 -2.93 4.72
N LYS A 109 21.20 -2.18 4.13
CA LYS A 109 20.80 -0.85 4.59
C LYS A 109 20.00 -1.07 5.87
N GLN A 110 20.72 -1.35 6.94
CA GLN A 110 20.21 -1.22 8.29
C GLN A 110 20.33 0.24 8.64
N SER A 111 19.20 0.88 8.92
CA SER A 111 19.19 2.19 9.52
C SER A 111 19.03 2.01 11.02
N PHE A 112 19.85 2.71 11.78
CA PHE A 112 19.76 2.70 13.24
C PHE A 112 18.59 3.54 13.77
N GLY A 113 17.95 4.34 12.91
CA GLY A 113 16.88 5.25 13.33
C GLY A 113 17.37 6.13 14.47
N ASN A 114 16.72 6.03 15.63
CA ASN A 114 17.10 6.67 16.89
C ASN A 114 17.77 5.71 17.91
N SER A 115 18.03 4.45 17.55
CA SER A 115 18.74 3.49 18.39
C SER A 115 20.24 3.59 18.15
N GLU A 116 21.06 3.58 19.21
CA GLU A 116 22.52 3.48 19.07
C GLU A 116 23.01 2.01 19.13
N GLU A 117 22.11 1.06 19.40
CA GLU A 117 22.47 -0.34 19.69
C GLU A 117 22.01 -1.34 18.60
N PHE A 118 20.84 -1.15 17.99
CA PHE A 118 20.26 -2.13 17.05
C PHE A 118 19.74 -1.48 15.77
N GLY A 119 20.20 -1.98 14.61
CA GLY A 119 19.71 -1.56 13.30
C GLY A 119 18.39 -2.24 12.94
N ILE A 120 17.51 -1.54 12.22
CA ILE A 120 16.26 -2.12 11.68
C ILE A 120 16.40 -2.36 10.17
N SER A 121 15.77 -3.43 9.67
CA SER A 121 15.76 -3.69 8.22
C SER A 121 14.87 -2.68 7.49
N GLN A 122 15.28 -2.29 6.28
CA GLN A 122 14.48 -1.41 5.40
C GLN A 122 13.09 -1.99 5.05
N LYS A 123 12.95 -3.31 5.06
CA LYS A 123 11.68 -4.01 4.85
C LYS A 123 10.69 -3.70 5.98
N VAL A 124 11.12 -3.91 7.22
CA VAL A 124 10.27 -3.67 8.41
C VAL A 124 9.86 -2.20 8.50
N LEU A 125 10.74 -1.26 8.15
CA LEU A 125 10.40 0.16 8.06
C LEU A 125 9.35 0.46 6.99
N THR A 126 9.45 -0.18 5.82
CA THR A 126 8.47 0.00 4.75
C THR A 126 7.11 -0.56 5.17
N GLU A 127 7.08 -1.79 5.70
CA GLU A 127 5.85 -2.41 6.19
C GLU A 127 5.18 -1.59 7.31
N SER A 128 5.96 -1.05 8.25
CA SER A 128 5.44 -0.21 9.33
C SER A 128 4.88 1.12 8.80
N ARG A 129 5.55 1.74 7.83
CA ARG A 129 5.07 2.96 7.16
C ARG A 129 3.76 2.71 6.42
N ASP A 130 3.68 1.62 5.66
CA ASP A 130 2.50 1.28 4.87
C ASP A 130 1.31 0.97 5.78
N ALA A 131 1.55 0.29 6.92
CA ALA A 131 0.53 0.05 7.94
C ALA A 131 0.03 1.35 8.57
N LEU A 132 0.92 2.29 8.89
CA LEU A 132 0.54 3.60 9.42
C LEU A 132 -0.23 4.41 8.38
N GLN A 133 0.19 4.37 7.12
CA GLN A 133 -0.52 5.05 6.03
C GLN A 133 -1.94 4.50 5.87
N ALA A 134 -2.11 3.18 5.93
CA ALA A 134 -3.44 2.55 5.89
C ALA A 134 -4.33 2.99 7.07
N GLN A 135 -3.76 3.17 8.28
CA GLN A 135 -4.50 3.71 9.43
C GLN A 135 -4.90 5.18 9.22
N ILE A 136 -4.01 6.00 8.67
CA ILE A 136 -4.29 7.40 8.33
C ILE A 136 -5.43 7.49 7.31
N ASP A 137 -5.37 6.68 6.25
CA ASP A 137 -6.37 6.62 5.19
C ASP A 137 -7.75 6.21 5.73
N ALA A 138 -7.78 5.23 6.64
CA ALA A 138 -9.01 4.82 7.33
C ALA A 138 -9.60 5.95 8.19
N ILE A 139 -8.77 6.71 8.92
CA ILE A 139 -9.22 7.85 9.72
C ILE A 139 -9.79 8.97 8.83
N ILE A 140 -9.08 9.31 7.74
CA ILE A 140 -9.54 10.33 6.78
C ILE A 140 -10.91 9.93 6.20
N SER A 141 -11.08 8.65 5.87
CA SER A 141 -12.36 8.14 5.39
C SER A 141 -13.47 8.14 6.45
N ASP A 142 -13.14 7.80 7.70
CA ASP A 142 -14.10 7.86 8.81
C ASP A 142 -14.64 9.28 9.02
N LYS A 143 -13.77 10.29 8.88
CA LYS A 143 -14.12 11.71 9.01
C LYS A 143 -14.66 12.37 7.73
N ALA A 144 -14.79 11.60 6.65
CA ALA A 144 -15.37 12.11 5.42
C ALA A 144 -16.84 12.44 5.61
N THR A 145 -17.21 13.71 5.40
CA THR A 145 -18.60 14.15 5.32
C THR A 145 -18.95 14.31 3.85
N VAL A 146 -20.08 13.73 3.45
CA VAL A 146 -20.54 13.71 2.05
C VAL A 146 -21.90 14.37 1.92
N SER A 147 -22.14 15.01 0.79
CA SER A 147 -23.43 15.61 0.46
C SER A 147 -23.73 15.47 -1.03
N LEU A 148 -25.02 15.48 -1.34
CA LEU A 148 -25.53 15.59 -2.70
C LEU A 148 -26.59 16.69 -2.69
N ALA A 149 -26.33 17.76 -3.43
CA ALA A 149 -27.22 18.91 -3.55
C ALA A 149 -27.80 18.98 -4.97
N VAL A 150 -28.94 19.64 -5.09
CA VAL A 150 -29.57 19.98 -6.38
C VAL A 150 -29.83 21.48 -6.45
N SER A 151 -29.61 22.11 -7.61
CA SER A 151 -29.84 23.55 -7.79
C SER A 151 -31.29 23.97 -7.53
N THR A 152 -32.25 23.15 -7.96
CA THR A 152 -33.68 23.31 -7.71
C THR A 152 -34.30 21.93 -7.51
N SER A 153 -35.07 21.75 -6.43
CA SER A 153 -35.61 20.43 -6.05
C SER A 153 -37.07 20.22 -6.44
N THR A 154 -37.78 21.23 -6.92
CA THR A 154 -39.20 21.15 -7.26
C THR A 154 -39.49 21.86 -8.58
N PHE A 155 -40.17 21.16 -9.48
CA PHE A 155 -40.52 21.66 -10.81
C PHE A 155 -41.98 21.36 -11.15
N ILE A 156 -42.58 22.20 -12.01
CA ILE A 156 -43.78 21.79 -12.73
C ILE A 156 -43.40 20.66 -13.72
N VAL A 157 -44.26 19.64 -13.87
CA VAL A 157 -44.15 18.56 -14.86
C VAL A 157 -43.74 19.07 -16.26
N GLY A 158 -43.04 18.22 -17.02
CA GLY A 158 -42.45 18.51 -18.32
C GLY A 158 -40.93 18.36 -18.35
N GLU A 159 -40.30 18.87 -19.40
CA GLU A 159 -38.85 18.86 -19.56
C GLU A 159 -38.17 19.90 -18.67
N ARG A 160 -37.20 19.47 -17.85
CA ARG A 160 -36.49 20.32 -16.90
C ARG A 160 -35.02 19.96 -16.85
N THR A 161 -34.20 20.98 -16.64
CA THR A 161 -32.76 20.87 -16.45
C THR A 161 -32.38 21.38 -15.06
N PHE A 162 -31.51 20.64 -14.38
CA PHE A 162 -30.97 21.01 -13.08
C PHE A 162 -29.56 20.46 -12.89
N ILE A 163 -28.88 20.97 -11.88
CA ILE A 163 -27.51 20.61 -11.57
C ILE A 163 -27.48 19.80 -10.27
N LEU A 164 -26.88 18.62 -10.33
CA LEU A 164 -26.49 17.84 -9.17
C LEU A 164 -25.04 18.14 -8.80
N THR A 165 -24.81 18.38 -7.52
CA THR A 165 -23.47 18.65 -6.98
C THR A 165 -23.21 17.68 -5.83
N ALA A 166 -22.40 16.67 -6.10
CA ALA A 166 -21.85 15.77 -5.08
C ALA A 166 -20.62 16.43 -4.47
N SER A 167 -20.50 16.45 -3.14
CA SER A 167 -19.38 17.10 -2.44
C SER A 167 -18.92 16.33 -1.21
N THR A 168 -17.63 16.43 -0.92
CA THR A 168 -16.99 15.86 0.26
C THR A 168 -15.93 16.82 0.81
N ASN A 169 -15.69 16.78 2.13
CA ASN A 169 -14.66 17.61 2.78
C ASN A 169 -13.21 17.14 2.48
N THR A 170 -13.04 15.87 2.13
CA THR A 170 -11.76 15.24 1.74
C THR A 170 -11.82 14.69 0.31
N ASN A 171 -10.67 14.32 -0.27
CA ASN A 171 -10.61 13.74 -1.61
C ASN A 171 -11.16 12.32 -1.62
N ALA A 172 -12.18 12.07 -2.46
CA ALA A 172 -12.60 10.73 -2.81
C ALA A 172 -11.79 10.20 -4.00
N GLU A 173 -11.44 8.92 -3.96
CA GLU A 173 -10.83 8.22 -5.10
C GLU A 173 -11.83 8.09 -6.25
N THR A 174 -13.11 7.92 -5.92
CA THR A 174 -14.20 7.93 -6.90
C THR A 174 -15.45 8.56 -6.31
N ILE A 175 -16.13 9.35 -7.13
CA ILE A 175 -17.49 9.85 -6.90
C ILE A 175 -18.33 9.36 -8.07
N ALA A 176 -19.41 8.64 -7.81
CA ALA A 176 -20.35 8.18 -8.82
C ALA A 176 -21.76 8.65 -8.47
N ILE A 177 -22.46 9.26 -9.42
CA ILE A 177 -23.85 9.71 -9.25
C ILE A 177 -24.75 8.74 -10.02
N TYR A 178 -25.81 8.29 -9.35
CA TYR A 178 -26.80 7.36 -9.84
C TYR A 178 -28.17 8.01 -9.85
N GLN A 179 -28.93 7.71 -10.90
CA GLN A 179 -30.38 7.86 -10.90
C GLN A 179 -30.97 6.48 -10.70
N SER A 180 -31.60 6.24 -9.54
CA SER A 180 -31.94 4.88 -9.09
C SER A 180 -30.69 3.98 -9.10
N ASN A 181 -30.58 3.01 -10.02
CA ASN A 181 -29.44 2.09 -10.13
C ASN A 181 -28.57 2.34 -11.37
N VAL A 182 -28.86 3.40 -12.15
CA VAL A 182 -28.13 3.72 -13.39
C VAL A 182 -27.13 4.82 -13.10
N GLY A 183 -25.84 4.54 -13.33
CA GLY A 183 -24.77 5.54 -13.20
C GLY A 183 -24.87 6.61 -14.29
N ILE A 184 -24.93 7.88 -13.90
CA ILE A 184 -25.08 9.03 -14.81
C ILE A 184 -23.86 9.96 -14.83
N ALA A 185 -22.96 9.82 -13.85
CA ALA A 185 -21.68 10.53 -13.81
C ALA A 185 -20.67 9.75 -12.95
N ILE A 186 -19.39 9.84 -13.31
CA ILE A 186 -18.27 9.31 -12.53
C ILE A 186 -17.11 10.32 -12.57
N GLY A 187 -16.40 10.46 -11.46
CA GLY A 187 -15.24 11.33 -11.32
C GLY A 187 -14.50 11.05 -10.02
N SER A 188 -13.63 11.95 -9.59
CA SER A 188 -12.85 11.85 -8.35
C SER A 188 -12.55 13.24 -7.77
N GLY A 189 -11.95 13.29 -6.58
CA GLY A 189 -11.61 14.53 -5.89
C GLY A 189 -12.66 14.95 -4.87
N LYS A 190 -12.87 16.26 -4.69
CA LYS A 190 -13.78 16.79 -3.65
C LYS A 190 -15.21 17.01 -4.13
N THR A 191 -15.38 17.28 -5.41
CA THR A 191 -16.65 17.72 -5.98
C THR A 191 -16.83 17.09 -7.35
N LEU A 192 -18.05 16.61 -7.61
CA LEU A 192 -18.49 16.19 -8.93
C LEU A 192 -19.81 16.89 -9.25
N VAL A 193 -19.87 17.54 -10.40
CA VAL A 193 -21.04 18.28 -10.87
C VAL A 193 -21.60 17.59 -12.10
N LYS A 194 -22.93 17.44 -12.16
CA LYS A 194 -23.62 16.87 -13.31
C LYS A 194 -24.88 17.66 -13.62
N GLU A 195 -24.95 18.21 -14.83
CA GLU A 195 -26.20 18.69 -15.39
C GLU A 195 -27.05 17.50 -15.85
N VAL A 196 -28.33 17.53 -15.48
CA VAL A 196 -29.31 16.50 -15.78
C VAL A 196 -30.53 17.15 -16.42
N THR A 197 -30.95 16.62 -17.56
CA THR A 197 -32.22 16.96 -18.20
C THR A 197 -33.14 15.74 -18.13
N VAL A 198 -34.35 15.93 -17.62
CA VAL A 198 -35.39 14.90 -17.57
C VAL A 198 -36.69 15.44 -18.13
N ASN A 199 -37.44 14.59 -18.81
CA ASN A 199 -38.80 14.89 -19.24
C ASN A 199 -39.77 14.02 -18.44
N GLN A 200 -40.45 14.63 -17.47
CA GLN A 200 -41.38 13.94 -16.59
C GLN A 200 -42.82 14.37 -16.92
N ALA A 201 -43.54 13.53 -17.65
CA ALA A 201 -44.91 13.84 -18.12
C ALA A 201 -45.95 13.87 -16.99
N THR A 202 -45.70 13.20 -15.86
CA THR A 202 -46.62 13.05 -14.73
C THR A 202 -45.98 13.48 -13.42
N ALA A 203 -46.80 13.93 -12.47
CA ALA A 203 -46.30 14.30 -11.15
C ALA A 203 -45.69 13.10 -10.43
N GLY A 204 -44.60 13.32 -9.70
CA GLY A 204 -43.84 12.27 -9.04
C GLY A 204 -42.52 12.79 -8.47
N SER A 205 -41.61 11.86 -8.19
CA SER A 205 -40.28 12.20 -7.67
C SER A 205 -39.21 11.28 -8.25
N ILE A 206 -38.02 11.83 -8.46
CA ILE A 206 -36.84 11.09 -8.90
C ILE A 206 -35.79 11.18 -7.80
N GLY A 207 -35.31 10.02 -7.33
CA GLY A 207 -34.22 9.91 -6.38
C GLY A 207 -32.87 9.81 -7.07
N TYR A 208 -31.88 10.54 -6.55
CA TYR A 208 -30.49 10.49 -6.95
C TYR A 208 -29.62 10.12 -5.75
N THR A 209 -28.60 9.32 -6.01
CA THR A 209 -27.64 8.87 -5.01
C THR A 209 -26.24 9.16 -5.50
N ALA A 210 -25.39 9.73 -4.66
CA ALA A 210 -23.95 9.86 -4.90
C ALA A 210 -23.22 8.88 -4.00
N GLU A 211 -22.45 7.97 -4.59
CA GLU A 211 -21.52 7.09 -3.90
C GLU A 211 -20.11 7.66 -3.96
N PHE A 212 -19.46 7.77 -2.82
CA PHE A 212 -18.09 8.23 -2.66
C PHE A 212 -17.26 7.05 -2.17
N THR A 213 -16.21 6.70 -2.91
CA THR A 213 -15.22 5.70 -2.50
C THR A 213 -13.93 6.41 -2.10
N PHE A 214 -13.45 6.09 -0.91
CA PHE A 214 -12.19 6.58 -0.35
C PHE A 214 -11.19 5.43 -0.22
N ALA A 215 -9.95 5.77 0.10
CA ALA A 215 -8.87 4.82 0.34
C ALA A 215 -9.31 3.67 1.28
N GLY A 216 -8.84 2.46 0.96
CA GLY A 216 -9.27 1.23 1.64
C GLY A 216 -10.68 0.76 1.26
N ASN A 217 -11.23 1.19 0.11
CA ASN A 217 -12.58 0.85 -0.37
C ASN A 217 -13.72 1.28 0.57
N ASN A 218 -13.48 2.30 1.40
CA ASN A 218 -14.50 2.81 2.30
C ASN A 218 -15.52 3.62 1.50
N LYS A 219 -16.80 3.28 1.66
CA LYS A 219 -17.90 3.89 0.89
C LYS A 219 -18.79 4.76 1.76
N ARG A 220 -19.19 5.91 1.23
CA ARG A 220 -20.21 6.78 1.81
C ARG A 220 -21.23 7.14 0.73
N THR A 221 -22.48 7.35 1.13
CA THR A 221 -23.54 7.70 0.19
C THR A 221 -24.29 8.94 0.66
N ALA A 222 -24.66 9.81 -0.28
CA ALA A 222 -25.59 10.91 -0.07
C ALA A 222 -26.75 10.82 -1.06
N ASN A 223 -27.92 11.31 -0.67
CA ASN A 223 -29.13 11.20 -1.49
C ASN A 223 -29.82 12.55 -1.61
N VAL A 224 -30.46 12.79 -2.76
CA VAL A 224 -31.35 13.93 -2.99
C VAL A 224 -32.56 13.50 -3.80
N THR A 225 -33.69 14.17 -3.59
CA THR A 225 -34.93 13.91 -4.34
C THR A 225 -35.36 15.17 -5.07
N VAL A 226 -35.67 15.00 -6.36
CA VAL A 226 -36.28 16.03 -7.19
C VAL A 226 -37.76 15.71 -7.36
N TYR A 227 -38.63 16.70 -7.21
CA TYR A 227 -40.07 16.56 -7.26
C TYR A 227 -40.64 17.24 -8.51
N PHE A 228 -41.53 16.54 -9.20
CA PHE A 228 -42.32 17.05 -10.30
C PHE A 228 -43.77 17.15 -9.85
N VAL A 229 -44.34 18.35 -9.90
CA VAL A 229 -45.68 18.65 -9.41
C VAL A 229 -46.55 19.19 -10.53
N ASN A 230 -47.86 19.01 -10.40
CA ASN A 230 -48.82 19.65 -11.28
C ASN A 230 -48.94 21.14 -10.93
N LYS A 231 -49.39 21.95 -11.90
CA LYS A 231 -49.62 23.39 -11.70
C LYS A 231 -50.68 23.60 -10.62
N ILE A 232 -50.57 24.71 -9.91
CA ILE A 232 -51.65 25.25 -9.06
C ILE A 232 -52.09 26.52 -9.75
N TYR A 233 -53.39 26.73 -9.91
CA TYR A 233 -53.92 27.97 -10.46
C TYR A 233 -54.70 28.75 -9.41
N VAL A 234 -54.43 30.04 -9.32
CA VAL A 234 -55.12 30.95 -8.40
C VAL A 234 -55.43 32.25 -9.11
N GLY A 235 -56.68 32.68 -9.07
CA GLY A 235 -57.15 33.85 -9.80
C GLY A 235 -58.61 34.16 -9.52
N SER A 236 -59.16 35.12 -10.26
CA SER A 236 -60.59 35.42 -10.26
C SER A 236 -61.21 35.24 -11.64
N GLY A 237 -62.50 34.91 -11.67
CA GLY A 237 -63.25 34.72 -12.91
C GLY A 237 -64.74 34.52 -12.65
N ALA A 238 -65.52 34.36 -13.72
CA ALA A 238 -66.91 33.92 -13.61
C ALA A 238 -66.97 32.41 -13.36
N VAL A 239 -66.05 31.66 -13.97
CA VAL A 239 -65.91 30.21 -13.83
C VAL A 239 -64.44 29.84 -13.62
N TYR A 240 -64.18 28.63 -13.08
CA TYR A 240 -62.81 28.22 -12.77
C TYR A 240 -61.92 28.10 -14.01
N THR A 241 -62.50 27.80 -15.18
CA THR A 241 -61.76 27.67 -16.44
C THR A 241 -61.16 28.99 -16.93
N ASP A 242 -61.64 30.13 -16.43
CA ASP A 242 -61.08 31.45 -16.74
C ASP A 242 -59.64 31.59 -16.19
N ILE A 243 -59.31 30.83 -15.14
CA ILE A 243 -58.02 30.91 -14.46
C ILE A 243 -57.11 29.71 -14.73
N THR A 244 -57.53 28.70 -15.50
CA THR A 244 -56.72 27.51 -15.79
C THR A 244 -55.75 27.74 -16.95
N THR A 245 -54.98 28.84 -16.88
CA THR A 245 -53.97 29.22 -17.88
C THR A 245 -52.65 29.55 -17.20
N ASP A 246 -51.55 29.59 -17.96
CA ASP A 246 -50.21 29.79 -17.41
C ASP A 246 -50.01 31.14 -16.72
N SER A 247 -50.82 32.15 -17.06
CA SER A 247 -50.81 33.47 -16.42
C SER A 247 -51.24 33.43 -14.94
N TYR A 248 -52.05 32.44 -14.55
CA TYR A 248 -52.53 32.24 -13.17
C TYR A 248 -51.82 31.06 -12.49
N ALA A 249 -50.87 30.42 -13.18
CA ALA A 249 -50.12 29.30 -12.63
C ALA A 249 -49.10 29.80 -11.59
N VAL A 250 -49.13 29.18 -10.42
CA VAL A 250 -48.26 29.48 -9.30
C VAL A 250 -46.93 28.72 -9.45
N SER A 251 -45.85 29.29 -8.92
CA SER A 251 -44.54 28.64 -8.87
C SER A 251 -44.60 27.25 -8.25
N ALA A 252 -43.79 26.33 -8.79
CA ALA A 252 -43.76 24.93 -8.40
C ALA A 252 -43.62 24.75 -6.89
N ARG A 253 -44.56 24.02 -6.29
CA ARG A 253 -44.63 23.78 -4.85
C ARG A 253 -45.37 22.49 -4.52
N ARG A 254 -45.09 21.95 -3.32
CA ARG A 254 -45.62 20.67 -2.83
C ARG A 254 -46.84 20.82 -1.92
N SER A 255 -47.28 22.05 -1.68
CA SER A 255 -48.43 22.39 -0.85
C SER A 255 -49.06 23.69 -1.38
N PRO A 256 -50.40 23.85 -1.29
CA PRO A 256 -51.08 25.10 -1.62
C PRO A 256 -50.94 26.15 -0.52
N ALA A 257 -50.24 25.88 0.59
CA ALA A 257 -50.01 26.87 1.63
C ALA A 257 -49.20 28.06 1.09
N GLY A 258 -49.51 29.24 1.61
CA GLY A 258 -48.83 30.49 1.30
C GLY A 258 -49.79 31.66 1.08
N THR A 259 -49.21 32.79 0.70
CA THR A 259 -49.93 34.03 0.45
C THR A 259 -50.13 34.23 -1.05
N TYR A 260 -51.36 34.55 -1.44
CA TYR A 260 -51.79 34.77 -2.80
C TYR A 260 -52.35 36.19 -2.92
N ASN A 261 -51.80 36.97 -3.84
CA ASN A 261 -52.37 38.27 -4.20
C ASN A 261 -53.26 38.05 -5.44
N VAL A 262 -54.56 38.09 -5.26
CA VAL A 262 -55.56 37.85 -6.31
C VAL A 262 -56.17 39.18 -6.71
N THR A 263 -56.03 39.56 -7.97
CA THR A 263 -56.68 40.77 -8.52
C THR A 263 -57.98 40.37 -9.20
N VAL A 264 -59.07 40.95 -8.72
CA VAL A 264 -60.41 40.88 -9.29
C VAL A 264 -60.61 42.09 -10.18
N GLU A 265 -60.75 41.86 -11.49
CA GLU A 265 -60.83 42.96 -12.47
C GLU A 265 -62.23 43.57 -12.57
N GLN A 266 -63.27 42.78 -12.31
CA GLN A 266 -64.68 43.19 -12.46
C GLN A 266 -65.49 42.75 -11.25
N ASN A 267 -66.44 43.60 -10.83
CA ASN A 267 -67.40 43.24 -9.79
C ASN A 267 -68.19 41.99 -10.20
N GLY A 268 -68.52 41.15 -9.23
CA GLY A 268 -69.35 39.96 -9.48
C GLY A 268 -68.55 38.70 -9.84
N GLN A 269 -67.23 38.73 -9.79
CA GLN A 269 -66.38 37.54 -10.02
C GLN A 269 -66.16 36.74 -8.74
N TYR A 270 -65.85 35.46 -8.88
CA TYR A 270 -65.41 34.61 -7.78
C TYR A 270 -63.90 34.51 -7.75
N ILE A 271 -63.33 34.21 -6.58
CA ILE A 271 -61.95 33.79 -6.45
C ILE A 271 -61.90 32.27 -6.47
N PHE A 272 -61.01 31.73 -7.31
CA PHE A 272 -60.83 30.30 -7.49
C PHE A 272 -59.42 29.86 -7.07
N PHE A 273 -59.37 28.70 -6.41
CA PHE A 273 -58.14 27.93 -6.22
C PHE A 273 -58.33 26.58 -6.88
N VAL A 274 -57.58 26.32 -7.94
CA VAL A 274 -57.58 25.04 -8.66
C VAL A 274 -56.32 24.29 -8.26
N ILE A 275 -56.48 23.34 -7.34
CA ILE A 275 -55.40 22.66 -6.64
C ILE A 275 -55.36 21.18 -7.06
N PRO A 276 -54.20 20.59 -7.40
CA PRO A 276 -54.12 19.16 -7.71
C PRO A 276 -54.77 18.32 -6.61
N ALA A 277 -55.52 17.27 -6.97
CA ALA A 277 -56.33 16.50 -6.02
C ALA A 277 -55.52 15.81 -4.91
N THR A 278 -54.21 15.63 -5.11
CA THR A 278 -53.25 15.13 -4.12
C THR A 278 -52.97 16.11 -2.97
N MET A 279 -53.46 17.35 -3.07
CA MET A 279 -53.34 18.39 -2.06
C MET A 279 -54.73 18.88 -1.62
N SER A 280 -54.80 19.61 -0.51
CA SER A 280 -56.04 20.19 0.02
C SER A 280 -55.77 21.56 0.63
N ILE A 281 -56.77 22.44 0.61
CA ILE A 281 -56.80 23.67 1.41
C ILE A 281 -57.52 23.35 2.71
N THR A 282 -56.86 23.57 3.84
CA THR A 282 -57.47 23.35 5.16
C THR A 282 -58.14 24.62 5.63
N LYS A 283 -57.48 25.77 5.45
CA LYS A 283 -57.98 27.07 5.85
C LYS A 283 -57.52 28.16 4.90
N ALA A 284 -58.43 29.10 4.61
CA ALA A 284 -58.15 30.32 3.88
C ALA A 284 -58.50 31.52 4.76
N THR A 285 -57.66 32.55 4.75
CA THR A 285 -57.91 33.79 5.51
C THR A 285 -57.64 35.03 4.67
N LEU A 286 -58.37 36.10 4.94
CA LEU A 286 -58.18 37.44 4.39
C LEU A 286 -58.07 38.42 5.55
N SER A 287 -56.94 39.10 5.68
CA SER A 287 -56.66 40.01 6.82
C SER A 287 -56.84 39.36 8.20
N GLY A 288 -56.52 38.06 8.31
CA GLY A 288 -56.63 37.29 9.55
C GLY A 288 -58.04 36.75 9.86
N PHE A 289 -59.05 37.10 9.07
CA PHE A 289 -60.40 36.54 9.18
C PHE A 289 -60.59 35.39 8.22
N ASP A 290 -61.47 34.45 8.56
CA ASP A 290 -61.77 33.30 7.72
C ASP A 290 -62.34 33.78 6.36
N PHE A 291 -61.71 33.32 5.28
CA PHE A 291 -62.17 33.57 3.92
C PHE A 291 -63.06 32.40 3.49
N PRO A 292 -64.38 32.61 3.30
CA PRO A 292 -65.31 31.52 3.09
C PRO A 292 -65.14 30.91 1.69
N LEU A 293 -64.80 29.62 1.66
CA LEU A 293 -64.75 28.79 0.46
C LEU A 293 -65.89 27.77 0.51
N GLU A 294 -66.49 27.51 -0.65
CA GLU A 294 -67.39 26.36 -0.82
C GLU A 294 -66.63 25.04 -0.69
N SER A 295 -67.38 23.95 -0.45
CA SER A 295 -66.82 22.60 -0.52
C SER A 295 -66.25 22.35 -1.92
N PRO A 296 -65.03 21.81 -2.06
CA PRO A 296 -64.39 21.70 -3.36
C PRO A 296 -65.10 20.69 -4.25
N VAL A 297 -65.21 21.02 -5.53
CA VAL A 297 -65.65 20.09 -6.58
C VAL A 297 -64.41 19.47 -7.23
N THR A 298 -64.49 18.20 -7.60
CA THR A 298 -63.41 17.53 -8.33
C THR A 298 -63.62 17.63 -9.82
N GLU A 299 -62.64 18.18 -10.53
CA GLU A 299 -62.65 18.38 -11.98
C GLU A 299 -61.41 17.77 -12.61
N THR A 300 -61.46 17.46 -13.92
CA THR A 300 -60.30 16.97 -14.67
C THR A 300 -59.86 18.02 -15.68
N ILE A 301 -58.61 18.46 -15.59
CA ILE A 301 -58.00 19.45 -16.47
C ILE A 301 -56.72 18.82 -17.03
N ASP A 302 -56.60 18.74 -18.35
CA ASP A 302 -55.44 18.14 -19.04
C ASP A 302 -55.05 16.75 -18.50
N ASN A 303 -56.05 15.87 -18.29
CA ASN A 303 -55.89 14.53 -17.72
C ASN A 303 -55.37 14.47 -16.27
N VAL A 304 -55.40 15.59 -15.55
CA VAL A 304 -55.06 15.67 -14.13
C VAL A 304 -56.30 16.01 -13.33
N SER A 305 -56.52 15.31 -12.22
CA SER A 305 -57.61 15.59 -11.29
C SER A 305 -57.26 16.75 -10.35
N TYR A 306 -58.18 17.71 -10.24
CA TYR A 306 -58.07 18.91 -9.43
C TYR A 306 -59.26 19.05 -8.47
N LYS A 307 -59.01 19.63 -7.30
CA LYS A 307 -60.01 20.19 -6.41
C LYS A 307 -60.15 21.67 -6.72
N VAL A 308 -61.35 22.08 -7.10
CA VAL A 308 -61.71 23.47 -7.39
C VAL A 308 -62.40 24.06 -6.18
N TYR A 309 -61.73 24.99 -5.51
CA TYR A 309 -62.31 25.78 -4.41
C TYR A 309 -62.78 27.11 -4.97
N LYS A 310 -64.01 27.50 -4.64
CA LYS A 310 -64.64 28.75 -5.07
C LYS A 310 -65.00 29.58 -3.84
N SER A 311 -64.81 30.89 -3.88
CA SER A 311 -65.32 31.79 -2.84
C SER A 311 -66.85 31.65 -2.72
N SER A 312 -67.37 31.69 -1.49
CA SER A 312 -68.82 31.54 -1.27
C SER A 312 -69.66 32.71 -1.80
N ASN A 313 -69.02 33.87 -1.98
CA ASN A 313 -69.65 35.06 -2.54
C ASN A 313 -68.83 35.57 -3.73
N THR A 314 -69.51 36.33 -4.59
CA THR A 314 -68.84 37.18 -5.56
C THR A 314 -68.10 38.31 -4.85
N ILE A 315 -66.99 38.74 -5.44
CA ILE A 315 -66.05 39.69 -4.88
C ILE A 315 -66.05 40.96 -5.76
N ASP A 316 -65.96 42.12 -5.12
CA ASP A 316 -65.83 43.40 -5.82
C ASP A 316 -64.43 43.55 -6.44
N ALA A 317 -64.31 44.38 -7.46
CA ALA A 317 -63.03 44.65 -8.10
C ALA A 317 -62.00 45.19 -7.10
N GLY A 318 -60.78 44.66 -7.15
CA GLY A 318 -59.72 44.98 -6.20
C GLY A 318 -58.68 43.88 -6.08
N THR A 319 -57.61 44.14 -5.31
CA THR A 319 -56.57 43.15 -5.03
C THR A 319 -56.72 42.64 -3.60
N TYR A 320 -56.80 41.32 -3.46
CA TYR A 320 -57.03 40.62 -2.21
C TYR A 320 -55.83 39.76 -1.86
N GLN A 321 -55.33 39.90 -0.65
CA GLN A 321 -54.24 39.06 -0.14
C GLN A 321 -54.82 37.92 0.69
N ILE A 322 -54.92 36.74 0.10
CA ILE A 322 -55.46 35.54 0.75
C ILE A 322 -54.31 34.66 1.23
N VAL A 323 -54.37 34.24 2.49
CA VAL A 323 -53.40 33.33 3.10
C VAL A 323 -54.03 31.94 3.24
N ILE A 324 -53.38 30.94 2.65
CA ILE A 324 -53.72 29.53 2.76
C ILE A 324 -52.77 28.87 3.77
N SER A 325 -53.35 28.12 4.71
CA SER A 325 -52.62 27.32 5.70
C SER A 325 -53.09 25.87 5.72
#